data_AF-A0A6I1QNU7-F1
#
_entry.id   AF-A0A6I1QNU7-F1
#
_cell.length_a   1.000
_cell.length_b   1.000
_cell.length_c   1.000
_cell.angle_alpha   90.00
_cell.angle_beta   90.00
_cell.angle_gamma   90.00
#
_symmetry.space_group_name_H-M   'P 1'
#
loop_
_entity.id
_entity.type
_entity.pdbx_description
1 polymer ?
#
loop_
_entity_poly.entity_id
_entity_poly.type
_entity_poly.pdbx_seq_one_letter_code
_entity_poly.pdbx_strand_id
1 'polypeptide(L)'
;MNAEVMAIALAALAGVLTYSGQRLAEYEAARSREFAEALAAVQKWIEAPYRVRRRAPVDEARYALASKIADLQEEIRLHESWIRIESTHVAAVYSALVKAARNATREHLRTAWEAPPPATDRDMNLYNDAPKIDVSREIDAYVGAVRSRFGLWRRLRFLITCGLWRP
;
A
#
# COMPACT_ATOMS: atom_id res chain seq x y z
N MET A 1 0.62 -4.01 54.11
CA MET A 1 0.47 -3.22 52.86
C MET A 1 -0.96 -2.74 52.81
N ASN A 2 -1.17 -1.43 52.89
CA ASN A 2 -2.50 -0.84 53.10
C ASN A 2 -3.27 -0.82 51.78
N ALA A 3 -4.60 -0.94 51.83
CA ALA A 3 -5.46 -1.01 50.63
C ALA A 3 -5.24 0.18 49.67
N GLU A 4 -4.89 1.36 50.20
CA GLU A 4 -4.58 2.56 49.42
C GLU A 4 -3.32 2.40 48.56
N VAL A 5 -2.28 1.75 49.09
CA VAL A 5 -1.03 1.49 48.34
C VAL A 5 -1.30 0.54 47.17
N MET A 6 -2.18 -0.46 47.38
CA MET A 6 -2.60 -1.37 46.32
C MET A 6 -3.45 -0.66 45.26
N ALA A 7 -4.37 0.22 45.67
CA ALA A 7 -5.20 0.99 44.75
C ALA A 7 -4.36 1.91 43.85
N ILE A 8 -3.36 2.60 44.45
CA ILE A 8 -2.43 3.46 43.70
C ILE A 8 -1.57 2.64 42.74
N ALA A 9 -1.03 1.49 43.19
CA ALA A 9 -0.23 0.62 42.34
C ALA A 9 -1.02 0.06 41.15
N LEU A 10 -2.28 -0.33 41.36
CA LEU A 10 -3.17 -0.81 40.30
C LEU A 10 -3.54 0.31 39.32
N ALA A 11 -3.84 1.51 39.81
CA ALA A 11 -4.11 2.67 38.96
C ALA A 11 -2.90 3.06 38.11
N ALA A 12 -1.70 3.04 38.69
CA ALA A 12 -0.46 3.30 37.98
C ALA A 12 -0.19 2.23 36.89
N LEU A 13 -0.40 0.95 37.20
CA LEU A 13 -0.24 -0.14 36.23
C LEU A 13 -1.24 -0.03 35.08
N ALA A 14 -2.52 0.28 35.37
CA ALA A 14 -3.55 0.50 34.37
C ALA A 14 -3.22 1.70 33.46
N GLY A 15 -2.68 2.78 34.04
CA GLY A 15 -2.20 3.95 33.29
C GLY A 15 -1.06 3.61 32.34
N VAL A 16 -0.05 2.85 32.80
CA VAL A 16 1.06 2.38 31.96
C VAL A 16 0.57 1.49 30.83
N LEU A 17 -0.28 0.50 31.11
CA LEU A 17 -0.84 -0.41 30.09
C LEU A 17 -1.64 0.35 29.03
N THR A 18 -2.44 1.34 29.44
CA THR A 18 -3.23 2.17 28.53
C THR A 18 -2.34 3.02 27.65
N TYR A 19 -1.35 3.71 28.23
CA TYR A 19 -0.41 4.55 27.49
C TYR A 19 0.44 3.74 26.50
N SER A 20 0.96 2.58 26.93
CA SER A 20 1.69 1.65 26.04
C SER A 20 0.81 1.13 24.90
N GLY A 21 -0.46 0.84 25.17
CA GLY A 21 -1.43 0.44 24.15
C GLY A 21 -1.72 1.54 23.12
N GLN A 22 -1.86 2.80 23.57
CA GLN A 22 -2.05 3.95 22.68
C GLN A 22 -0.84 4.17 21.77
N ARG A 23 0.37 4.14 22.33
CA ARG A 23 1.61 4.27 21.56
C ARG A 23 1.73 3.18 20.51
N LEU A 24 1.45 1.93 20.89
CA LEU A 24 1.51 0.83 19.94
C LEU A 24 0.50 0.99 18.81
N ALA A 25 -0.72 1.46 19.10
CA ALA A 25 -1.71 1.73 18.07
C ALA A 25 -1.27 2.83 17.09
N GLU A 26 -0.60 3.89 17.58
CA GLU A 26 0.01 4.92 16.73
C GLU A 26 1.10 4.32 15.82
N TYR A 27 1.98 3.48 16.39
CA TYR A 27 3.01 2.79 15.61
C TYR A 27 2.42 1.84 14.56
N GLU A 28 1.35 1.11 14.87
CA GLU A 28 0.65 0.25 13.92
C GLU A 28 -0.02 1.06 12.80
N ALA A 29 -0.67 2.18 13.14
CA ALA A 29 -1.30 3.06 12.16
C ALA A 29 -0.27 3.64 11.18
N ALA A 30 0.87 4.09 11.70
CA ALA A 30 1.98 4.57 10.87
C ALA A 30 2.50 3.48 9.93
N ARG A 31 2.72 2.25 10.42
CA ARG A 31 3.16 1.13 9.56
C ARG A 31 2.12 0.71 8.54
N SER A 32 0.84 0.70 8.91
CA SER A 32 -0.25 0.41 7.96
C SER A 32 -0.27 1.42 6.82
N ARG A 33 0.07 2.68 7.09
CA ARG A 33 0.15 3.72 6.07
C ARG A 33 1.27 3.45 5.07
N GLU A 34 2.46 3.08 5.53
CA GLU A 34 3.59 2.72 4.66
C GLU A 34 3.24 1.56 3.71
N PHE A 35 2.56 0.51 4.20
CA PHE A 35 2.10 -0.57 3.34
C PHE A 35 1.02 -0.15 2.33
N ALA A 36 0.17 0.80 2.71
CA ALA A 36 -0.84 1.37 1.80
C ALA A 36 -0.20 2.25 0.73
N GLU A 37 0.83 3.03 1.07
CA GLU A 37 1.60 3.84 0.13
C GLU A 37 2.35 2.95 -0.87
N ALA A 38 2.92 1.82 -0.42
CA ALA A 38 3.52 0.83 -1.31
C ALA A 38 2.52 0.23 -2.32
N LEU A 39 1.28 -0.04 -1.89
CA LEU A 39 0.21 -0.48 -2.79
C LEU A 39 -0.18 0.64 -3.77
N ALA A 40 -0.27 1.88 -3.29
CA ALA A 40 -0.57 3.04 -4.13
C ALA A 40 0.47 3.22 -5.24
N ALA A 41 1.76 2.99 -4.96
CA ALA A 41 2.82 3.03 -5.98
C ALA A 41 2.56 2.01 -7.12
N VAL A 42 2.13 0.79 -6.78
CA VAL A 42 1.75 -0.22 -7.78
C VAL A 42 0.50 0.19 -8.57
N GLN A 43 -0.51 0.78 -7.92
CA GLN A 43 -1.70 1.29 -8.60
C GLN A 43 -1.34 2.42 -9.58
N LYS A 44 -0.48 3.35 -9.19
CA LYS A 44 0.04 4.40 -10.10
C LYS A 44 0.76 3.78 -11.31
N TRP A 45 1.50 2.70 -11.11
CA TRP A 45 2.15 1.96 -12.21
C TRP A 45 1.14 1.30 -13.15
N ILE A 46 0.10 0.67 -12.60
CA ILE A 46 -1.01 0.08 -13.39
C ILE A 46 -1.69 1.15 -14.24
N GLU A 47 -1.78 2.38 -13.75
CA GLU A 47 -2.34 3.50 -14.50
C GLU A 47 -1.41 4.11 -15.56
N ALA A 48 -0.10 3.82 -15.52
CA ALA A 48 0.88 4.46 -16.40
C ALA A 48 0.52 4.35 -17.90
N PRO A 49 0.06 3.21 -18.44
CA PRO A 49 -0.36 3.11 -19.84
C PRO A 49 -1.47 4.09 -20.22
N TYR A 50 -2.46 4.30 -19.35
CA TYR A 50 -3.55 5.25 -19.61
C TYR A 50 -3.05 6.69 -19.59
N ARG A 51 -2.09 7.01 -18.72
CA ARG A 51 -1.44 8.33 -18.68
C ARG A 51 -0.62 8.59 -19.94
N VAL A 52 0.10 7.59 -20.44
CA VAL A 52 0.82 7.64 -21.74
C VAL A 52 -0.13 7.85 -22.89
N ARG A 53 -1.28 7.16 -22.88
CA ARG A 53 -2.28 7.30 -23.92
C ARG A 53 -2.88 8.72 -23.98
N ARG A 54 -2.96 9.41 -22.83
CA ARG A 54 -3.49 10.77 -22.64
C ARG A 54 -2.44 11.88 -22.72
N ARG A 55 -1.22 11.58 -23.18
CA ARG A 55 -0.14 12.58 -23.28
C ARG A 55 -0.48 13.69 -24.27
N ALA A 56 0.01 14.90 -24.00
CA ALA A 56 -0.06 16.01 -24.96
C ALA A 56 0.86 15.75 -26.18
N PRO A 57 0.59 16.33 -27.36
CA PRO A 57 1.35 16.13 -28.60
C PRO A 57 2.68 16.90 -28.66
N VAL A 58 3.33 17.18 -27.52
CA VAL A 58 4.60 17.93 -27.43
C VAL A 58 5.69 17.08 -26.79
N ASP A 59 6.96 17.34 -27.15
CA ASP A 59 8.09 16.51 -26.71
C ASP A 59 8.34 16.61 -25.20
N GLU A 60 8.12 17.79 -24.62
CA GLU A 60 8.23 18.06 -23.19
C GLU A 60 7.28 17.16 -22.39
N ALA A 61 6.08 16.90 -22.91
CA ALA A 61 5.12 16.01 -22.27
C ALA A 61 5.57 14.55 -22.29
N ARG A 62 6.26 14.12 -23.37
CA ARG A 62 6.85 12.77 -23.46
C ARG A 62 7.97 12.61 -22.44
N TYR A 63 8.88 13.58 -22.38
CA TYR A 63 9.99 13.58 -21.42
C TYR A 63 9.49 13.59 -19.97
N ALA A 64 8.57 14.50 -19.64
CA ALA A 64 8.00 14.60 -18.30
C ALA A 64 7.31 13.29 -17.87
N LEU A 65 6.64 12.61 -18.80
CA LEU A 65 5.99 11.35 -18.49
C LEU A 65 6.98 10.19 -18.35
N ALA A 66 8.03 10.14 -19.18
CA ALA A 66 9.12 9.18 -19.04
C ALA A 66 9.82 9.33 -17.67
N SER A 67 10.10 10.57 -17.25
CA SER A 67 10.64 10.88 -15.92
C SER A 67 9.71 10.37 -14.82
N LYS A 68 8.40 10.70 -14.87
CA LYS A 68 7.43 10.21 -13.87
C LYS A 68 7.37 8.69 -13.80
N ILE A 69 7.49 7.99 -14.94
CA ILE A 69 7.52 6.52 -14.96
C ILE A 69 8.80 6.00 -14.30
N ALA A 70 9.95 6.65 -14.52
CA ALA A 70 11.20 6.30 -13.85
C ALA A 70 11.10 6.51 -12.34
N ASP A 71 10.56 7.65 -11.90
CA ASP A 71 10.34 7.95 -10.48
C ASP A 71 9.43 6.90 -9.81
N LEU A 72 8.36 6.47 -10.49
CA LEU A 72 7.51 5.38 -9.99
C LEU A 72 8.24 4.04 -9.87
N GLN A 73 9.18 3.75 -10.77
CA GLN A 73 10.00 2.54 -10.64
C GLN A 73 10.93 2.61 -9.44
N GLU A 74 11.48 3.79 -9.15
CA GLU A 74 12.31 4.03 -7.98
C GLU A 74 11.49 3.92 -6.68
N GLU A 75 10.31 4.55 -6.62
CA GLU A 75 9.35 4.45 -5.50
C GLU A 75 9.01 2.98 -5.20
N ILE A 76 8.72 2.19 -6.24
CA ILE A 76 8.46 0.75 -6.08
C ILE A 76 9.69 0.01 -5.52
N ARG A 77 10.90 0.26 -6.03
CA ARG A 77 12.12 -0.40 -5.53
C ARG A 77 12.43 -0.02 -4.08
N LEU A 78 12.16 1.23 -3.71
CA LEU A 78 12.27 1.69 -2.33
C LEU A 78 11.34 0.89 -1.44
N HIS A 79 10.05 0.77 -1.80
CA HIS A 79 9.10 -0.02 -1.03
C HIS A 79 9.45 -1.52 -1.01
N GLU A 80 9.95 -2.10 -2.10
CA GLU A 80 10.44 -3.49 -2.10
C GLU A 80 11.56 -3.70 -1.06
N SER A 81 12.48 -2.74 -0.95
CA SER A 81 13.60 -2.79 0.00
C SER A 81 13.13 -2.56 1.44
N TRP A 82 12.27 -1.56 1.66
CA TRP A 82 11.74 -1.23 2.97
C TRP A 82 10.87 -2.36 3.54
N ILE A 83 9.93 -2.89 2.74
CA ILE A 83 9.07 -4.02 3.16
C ILE A 83 9.94 -5.24 3.49
N ARG A 84 11.05 -5.46 2.78
CA ARG A 84 11.96 -6.59 3.06
C ARG A 84 12.65 -6.48 4.41
N ILE A 85 13.01 -5.27 4.84
CA ILE A 85 13.54 -5.00 6.18
C ILE A 85 12.48 -5.33 7.25
N GLU A 86 11.22 -4.95 6.99
CA GLU A 86 10.13 -5.09 7.95
C GLU A 86 9.54 -6.52 8.00
N SER A 87 9.43 -7.20 6.86
CA SER A 87 8.83 -8.53 6.73
C SER A 87 9.19 -9.22 5.42
N THR A 88 9.97 -10.30 5.51
CA THR A 88 10.29 -11.15 4.35
C THR A 88 9.06 -11.78 3.70
N HIS A 89 8.05 -12.18 4.50
CA HIS A 89 6.80 -12.73 3.99
C HIS A 89 6.00 -11.70 3.17
N VAL A 90 5.76 -10.50 3.72
CA VAL A 90 5.03 -9.44 3.01
C VAL A 90 5.83 -8.97 1.78
N ALA A 91 7.16 -8.93 1.87
CA ALA A 91 8.03 -8.57 0.75
C ALA A 91 7.90 -9.55 -0.42
N ALA A 92 7.84 -10.85 -0.15
CA ALA A 92 7.66 -11.86 -1.20
C ALA A 92 6.33 -11.67 -1.94
N VAL A 93 5.24 -11.39 -1.20
CA VAL A 93 3.92 -11.14 -1.78
C VAL A 93 3.91 -9.82 -2.55
N TYR A 94 4.53 -8.76 -2.02
CA TYR A 94 4.64 -7.47 -2.70
C TYR A 94 5.44 -7.57 -4.01
N SER A 95 6.59 -8.24 -4.01
CA SER A 95 7.36 -8.45 -5.24
C SER A 95 6.60 -9.30 -6.27
N ALA A 96 5.77 -10.25 -5.84
CA ALA A 96 4.88 -10.99 -6.75
C ALA A 96 3.83 -10.06 -7.38
N LEU A 97 3.20 -9.19 -6.59
CA LEU A 97 2.28 -8.16 -7.08
C LEU A 97 2.97 -7.21 -8.08
N VAL A 98 4.15 -6.68 -7.75
CA VAL A 98 4.93 -5.82 -8.66
C VAL A 98 5.24 -6.53 -9.97
N LYS A 99 5.64 -7.81 -9.92
CA LYS A 99 5.91 -8.61 -11.12
C LYS A 99 4.65 -8.81 -11.96
N ALA A 100 3.52 -9.13 -11.34
CA ALA A 100 2.24 -9.28 -12.03
C ALA A 100 1.82 -7.97 -12.70
N ALA A 101 1.88 -6.84 -11.98
CA ALA A 101 1.57 -5.52 -12.51
C ALA A 101 2.46 -5.14 -13.70
N ARG A 102 3.78 -5.35 -13.60
CA ARG A 102 4.72 -5.09 -14.71
C ARG A 102 4.46 -5.97 -15.93
N ASN A 103 4.10 -7.23 -15.73
CA ASN A 103 3.78 -8.13 -16.84
C ASN A 103 2.46 -7.73 -17.50
N ALA A 104 1.43 -7.44 -16.71
CA ALA A 104 0.12 -7.05 -17.20
C ALA A 104 0.13 -5.70 -17.91
N THR A 105 0.98 -4.74 -17.50
CA THR A 105 1.06 -3.42 -18.13
C THR A 105 2.00 -3.34 -19.34
N ARG A 106 2.91 -4.31 -19.52
CA ARG A 106 4.00 -4.23 -20.51
C ARG A 106 3.50 -3.91 -21.91
N GLU A 107 2.55 -4.70 -22.39
CA GLU A 107 2.01 -4.56 -23.74
C GLU A 107 1.18 -3.28 -23.88
N HIS A 108 0.39 -2.94 -22.85
CA HIS A 108 -0.40 -1.72 -22.82
C HIS A 108 0.48 -0.47 -22.90
N LEU A 109 1.61 -0.47 -22.18
CA LEU A 109 2.53 0.66 -22.18
C LEU A 109 3.20 0.82 -23.54
N ARG A 110 3.62 -0.29 -24.16
CA ARG A 110 4.19 -0.31 -25.52
C ARG A 110 3.20 0.27 -26.54
N THR A 111 2.00 -0.28 -26.59
CA THR A 111 0.94 0.18 -27.50
C THR A 111 0.56 1.64 -27.25
N ALA A 112 0.54 2.09 -26.00
CA ALA A 112 0.24 3.48 -25.66
C ALA A 112 1.31 4.45 -26.20
N TRP A 113 2.60 4.08 -26.16
CA TRP A 113 3.69 4.88 -26.71
C TRP A 113 3.71 4.90 -28.24
N GLU A 114 3.42 3.76 -28.88
CA GLU A 114 3.35 3.63 -30.34
C GLU A 114 2.15 4.38 -30.94
N ALA A 115 1.02 4.46 -30.23
CA ALA A 115 -0.17 5.17 -30.69
C ALA A 115 0.04 6.70 -30.72
N PRO A 116 -0.51 7.43 -31.71
CA PRO A 116 -0.41 8.88 -31.73
C PRO A 116 -1.13 9.53 -30.54
N PRO A 117 -0.65 10.69 -30.05
CA PRO A 117 -1.34 11.47 -29.02
C PRO A 117 -2.77 11.83 -29.45
N PRO A 118 -3.72 11.94 -28.51
CA PRO A 118 -5.09 12.36 -28.78
C PRO A 118 -5.11 13.78 -29.36
N ALA A 119 -5.96 13.99 -30.37
CA ALA A 119 -6.13 15.29 -31.04
C ALA A 119 -7.34 16.06 -30.50
N THR A 120 -8.31 15.34 -29.92
CA THR A 120 -9.56 15.90 -29.40
C THR A 120 -9.90 15.37 -28.01
N ASP A 121 -10.78 16.06 -27.28
CA ASP A 121 -11.30 15.59 -25.98
C ASP A 121 -12.04 14.24 -26.10
N ARG A 122 -12.63 13.96 -27.26
CA ARG A 122 -13.26 12.67 -27.53
C ARG A 122 -12.23 11.53 -27.53
N ASP A 123 -11.03 11.78 -28.04
CA ASP A 123 -9.93 10.80 -28.08
C ASP A 123 -9.33 10.53 -26.68
N MET A 124 -9.64 11.37 -25.69
CA MET A 124 -9.22 11.18 -24.30
C MET A 124 -10.06 10.14 -23.55
N ASN A 125 -11.23 9.79 -24.09
CA ASN A 125 -12.12 8.79 -23.51
C ASN A 125 -11.65 7.37 -23.87
N LEU A 126 -11.16 6.64 -22.87
CA LEU A 126 -10.59 5.29 -23.01
C LEU A 126 -11.54 4.18 -22.55
N TYR A 127 -12.76 4.53 -22.09
CA TYR A 127 -13.62 3.61 -21.34
C TYR A 127 -14.20 2.45 -22.15
N ASN A 128 -14.28 2.56 -23.48
CA ASN A 128 -14.93 1.53 -24.30
C ASN A 128 -13.95 0.55 -24.97
N ASP A 129 -12.71 0.97 -25.23
CA ASP A 129 -11.79 0.20 -26.09
C ASP A 129 -10.49 -0.23 -25.39
N ALA A 130 -10.20 0.28 -24.19
CA ALA A 130 -8.96 -0.08 -23.50
C ALA A 130 -9.15 -1.36 -22.65
N PRO A 131 -8.38 -2.43 -22.88
CA PRO A 131 -8.47 -3.63 -22.07
C PRO A 131 -8.10 -3.31 -20.62
N LYS A 132 -8.87 -3.86 -19.68
CA LYS A 132 -8.63 -3.67 -18.24
C LYS A 132 -7.41 -4.48 -17.82
N ILE A 133 -6.51 -3.84 -17.09
CA ILE A 133 -5.36 -4.48 -16.48
C ILE A 133 -5.84 -5.12 -15.18
N ASP A 134 -5.97 -6.45 -15.15
CA ASP A 134 -6.43 -7.18 -13.97
C ASP A 134 -5.25 -7.82 -13.23
N VAL A 135 -5.06 -7.36 -11.99
CA VAL A 135 -4.13 -7.94 -10.99
C VAL A 135 -4.81 -8.01 -9.62
N SER A 136 -6.14 -8.13 -9.61
CA SER A 136 -6.98 -8.15 -8.40
C SER A 136 -6.55 -9.24 -7.42
N ARG A 137 -6.25 -10.44 -7.94
CA ARG A 137 -5.77 -11.58 -7.15
C ARG A 137 -4.51 -11.24 -6.35
N GLU A 138 -3.52 -10.60 -6.98
CA GLU A 138 -2.27 -10.25 -6.33
C GLU A 138 -2.42 -9.09 -5.35
N ILE A 139 -3.32 -8.16 -5.63
CA ILE A 139 -3.71 -7.10 -4.68
C ILE A 139 -4.33 -7.72 -3.42
N ASP A 140 -5.29 -8.63 -3.59
CA ASP A 140 -5.95 -9.31 -2.48
C ASP A 140 -4.97 -10.15 -1.66
N ALA A 141 -4.01 -10.80 -2.32
CA ALA A 141 -2.94 -11.53 -1.66
C ALA A 141 -2.07 -10.60 -0.80
N TYR A 142 -1.67 -9.43 -1.34
CA TYR A 142 -0.89 -8.43 -0.60
C TYR A 142 -1.67 -7.87 0.60
N VAL A 143 -2.92 -7.46 0.40
CA VAL A 143 -3.79 -6.98 1.48
C VAL A 143 -3.99 -8.06 2.55
N GLY A 144 -4.16 -9.33 2.14
CA GLY A 144 -4.24 -10.47 3.04
C GLY A 144 -2.98 -10.66 3.89
N ALA A 145 -1.79 -10.56 3.28
CA ALA A 145 -0.51 -10.66 3.96
C ALA A 145 -0.24 -9.50 4.93
N VAL A 146 -0.60 -8.28 4.55
CA VAL A 146 -0.51 -7.10 5.44
C VAL A 146 -1.49 -7.26 6.62
N ARG A 147 -2.73 -7.70 6.36
CA ARG A 147 -3.74 -7.93 7.41
C ARG A 147 -3.33 -9.01 8.39
N SER A 148 -2.71 -10.10 7.93
CA SER A 148 -2.25 -11.18 8.82
C SER A 148 -1.13 -10.71 9.75
N ARG A 149 -0.26 -9.79 9.30
CA ARG A 149 0.77 -9.13 10.12
C ARG A 149 0.17 -8.37 11.31
N PHE A 150 -0.90 -7.61 11.09
CA PHE A 150 -1.56 -6.83 12.16
C PHE A 150 -2.64 -7.62 12.93
N GLY A 151 -3.09 -8.77 12.40
CA GLY A 151 -4.19 -9.55 12.97
C GLY A 151 -3.89 -10.22 14.32
N LEU A 152 -2.63 -10.60 14.56
CA LEU A 152 -2.20 -11.21 15.83
C LEU A 152 -2.31 -10.24 17.01
N TRP A 153 -1.93 -8.98 16.80
CA TRP A 153 -1.99 -7.94 17.82
C TRP A 153 -3.43 -7.49 18.12
N ARG A 154 -4.31 -7.38 17.11
CA ARG A 154 -5.74 -7.13 17.35
C ARG A 154 -6.39 -8.20 18.23
N ARG A 155 -5.99 -9.47 18.08
CA ARG A 155 -6.49 -10.59 18.89
C ARG A 155 -5.95 -10.53 20.32
N LEU A 156 -4.65 -10.26 20.49
CA LEU A 156 -4.05 -10.05 21.81
C LEU A 156 -4.65 -8.85 22.55
N ARG A 157 -4.91 -7.73 21.85
CA ARG A 157 -5.60 -6.57 22.41
C ARG A 157 -7.00 -6.92 22.90
N PHE A 158 -7.78 -7.65 22.10
CA PHE A 158 -9.11 -8.12 22.50
C PHE A 158 -9.06 -8.95 23.78
N LEU A 159 -8.08 -9.84 23.92
CA LEU A 159 -7.91 -10.65 25.13
C LEU A 159 -7.52 -9.83 26.36
N ILE A 160 -6.67 -8.79 26.19
CA ILE A 160 -6.28 -7.90 27.29
C ILE A 160 -7.46 -7.00 27.71
N THR A 161 -8.24 -6.48 26.77
CA THR A 161 -9.40 -5.62 27.08
C THR A 161 -10.63 -6.41 27.56
N CYS A 162 -10.85 -7.64 27.09
CA CYS A 162 -11.95 -8.48 27.57
C CYS A 162 -11.60 -9.25 28.86
N GLY A 163 -10.31 -9.50 29.13
CA GLY A 163 -9.86 -10.17 30.36
C GLY A 163 -10.04 -9.33 31.63
N LEU A 164 -10.17 -8.00 31.49
CA LEU A 164 -10.37 -7.08 32.61
C LEU A 164 -11.84 -6.85 32.99
N TRP A 165 -12.79 -7.47 32.27
CA TRP A 165 -14.23 -7.33 32.51
C TRP A 165 -14.91 -8.70 32.46
N ARG A 166 -14.63 -9.54 33.45
CA ARG A 166 -15.55 -10.59 33.88
C ARG A 166 -16.04 -10.21 35.30
N PRO A 167 -17.36 -10.14 35.54
CA PRO A 167 -17.93 -9.74 36.83
C PRO A 167 -17.60 -10.74 37.93
#